data_AF-A0A534NVZ3-F1
#
_entry.id   AF-A0A534NVZ3-F1
#
_cell.length_a   1.000
_cell.length_b   1.000
_cell.length_c   1.000
_cell.angle_alpha   90.00
_cell.angle_beta   90.00
_cell.angle_gamma   90.00
#
_symmetry.space_group_name_H-M   'P 1'
#
loop_
_entity.id
_entity.type
_entity.pdbx_description
1 polymer ?
#
loop_
_entity_poly.entity_id
_entity_poly.type
_entity_poly.pdbx_seq_one_letter_code
_entity_poly.pdbx_strand_id
1 'polypeptide(L)'
;MDTWYERLSTLDSLFLEIEDRSAHMHVGAVAIFEGPPPPYRDFLALIEARLEKVPRYRQRVMFVPLKQGRPVWIDETQFDLEYHVRHTALPAPGGEAELKKLVGRLFSQALDRDKPLWEMWL
;
A
#
# COMPACT_ATOMS: atom_id res chain seq x y z
N MET A 1 15.41 -20.23 13.51
CA MET A 1 14.92 -19.54 12.30
C MET A 1 15.53 -18.17 12.34
N ASP A 2 16.40 -17.83 11.39
CA ASP A 2 16.89 -16.46 11.29
C ASP A 2 15.72 -15.60 10.80
N THR A 3 15.25 -14.70 11.65
CA THR A 3 14.24 -13.72 11.28
C THR A 3 14.95 -12.62 10.51
N TRP A 4 14.73 -12.56 9.19
CA TRP A 4 15.22 -11.44 8.38
C TRP A 4 14.59 -10.14 8.86
N TYR A 5 15.41 -9.11 9.03
CA TYR A 5 14.95 -7.74 9.25
C TYR A 5 15.96 -6.75 8.68
N GLU A 6 15.48 -5.56 8.37
CA GLU A 6 16.31 -4.45 7.90
C GLU A 6 15.88 -3.17 8.59
N ARG A 7 16.82 -2.42 9.16
CA ARG A 7 16.49 -1.16 9.82
C ARG A 7 16.11 -0.10 8.80
N LEU A 8 15.01 0.63 9.05
CA LEU A 8 14.64 1.76 8.21
C LEU A 8 15.77 2.78 8.17
N SER A 9 15.93 3.41 7.00
CA SER A 9 16.82 4.56 6.88
C SER A 9 16.32 5.70 7.78
N THR A 10 17.18 6.70 8.02
CA THR A 10 16.78 7.88 8.80
C THR A 10 15.63 8.61 8.11
N LEU A 11 15.67 8.71 6.78
CA LEU A 11 14.66 9.40 5.99
C LEU A 11 13.32 8.65 6.02
N ASP A 12 13.32 7.33 5.84
CA ASP A 12 12.08 6.53 5.88
C ASP A 12 11.44 6.59 7.28
N SER A 13 12.26 6.58 8.33
CA SER A 13 11.77 6.71 9.71
C SER A 13 11.11 8.07 9.94
N LEU A 14 11.66 9.14 9.38
CA LEU A 14 11.12 10.50 9.51
C LEU A 14 9.69 10.59 8.96
N PHE A 15 9.41 9.97 7.80
CA PHE A 15 8.07 9.96 7.22
C PHE A 15 7.02 9.35 8.17
N LEU A 16 7.38 8.30 8.92
CA LEU A 16 6.48 7.68 9.90
C LEU A 16 6.27 8.55 11.15
N GLU A 17 7.28 9.35 11.52
CA GLU A 17 7.27 10.22 12.70
C GLU A 17 6.46 11.50 12.49
N ILE A 18 6.52 12.07 11.28
CA ILE A 18 5.82 13.33 10.95
C ILE A 18 4.40 13.11 10.41
N GLU A 19 4.04 11.87 10.07
CA GLU A 19 2.69 11.53 9.66
C GLU A 19 1.70 11.72 10.83
N ASP A 20 0.57 12.37 10.54
CA ASP A 20 -0.54 12.52 11.49
C ASP A 20 -1.90 12.28 10.82
N ARG A 21 -2.99 12.57 11.55
CA ARG A 21 -4.36 12.35 11.08
C ARG A 21 -4.80 13.32 9.98
N SER A 22 -4.11 14.43 9.81
CA SER A 22 -4.38 15.49 8.85
C SER A 22 -3.41 15.51 7.67
N ALA A 23 -2.21 14.92 7.84
CA ALA A 23 -1.19 14.81 6.82
C ALA A 23 -0.65 13.37 6.76
N HIS A 24 -1.13 12.61 5.77
CA HIS A 24 -0.58 11.30 5.44
C HIS A 24 0.65 11.42 4.56
N MET A 25 1.63 10.54 4.78
CA MET A 25 2.96 10.60 4.15
C MET A 25 3.16 9.53 3.07
N HIS A 26 2.08 8.90 2.60
CA HIS A 26 2.13 8.01 1.46
C HIS A 26 2.08 8.80 0.15
N VAL A 27 2.70 8.22 -0.88
CA VAL A 27 2.56 8.69 -2.27
C VAL A 27 1.56 7.81 -2.99
N GLY A 28 0.97 8.33 -4.06
CA GLY A 28 0.16 7.52 -4.96
C GLY A 28 0.03 8.16 -6.32
N ALA A 29 -0.50 7.40 -7.26
CA ALA A 29 -0.76 7.83 -8.62
C ALA A 29 -2.07 7.22 -9.12
N VAL A 30 -2.63 7.84 -10.16
CA VAL A 30 -3.80 7.34 -10.89
C VAL A 30 -3.35 7.07 -12.33
N ALA A 31 -3.61 5.87 -12.82
CA ALA A 31 -3.35 5.48 -14.20
C ALA A 31 -4.69 5.14 -14.87
N ILE A 32 -4.93 5.73 -16.05
CA ILE A 32 -6.15 5.53 -16.83
C ILE A 32 -5.75 4.75 -18.09
N PHE A 33 -6.50 3.69 -18.38
CA PHE A 33 -6.28 2.82 -19.53
C PHE A 33 -7.54 2.80 -20.40
N GLU A 34 -7.36 2.65 -21.71
CA GLU A 34 -8.45 2.46 -22.65
C GLU A 34 -8.93 0.99 -22.66
N GLY A 35 -10.22 0.78 -22.92
CA GLY A 35 -10.82 -0.54 -23.04
C GLY A 35 -11.63 -0.97 -21.81
N PRO A 36 -12.24 -2.17 -21.86
CA PRO A 36 -12.96 -2.72 -20.71
C PRO A 36 -11.97 -3.07 -19.59
N PRO A 37 -12.37 -2.95 -18.31
CA PRO A 37 -11.53 -3.39 -17.20
C PRO A 37 -11.25 -4.90 -17.31
N PRO A 38 -10.03 -5.36 -17.00
CA PRO A 38 -9.74 -6.78 -16.97
C PRO A 38 -10.53 -7.46 -15.85
N PRO A 39 -10.77 -8.79 -15.93
CA PRO A 39 -11.29 -9.53 -14.80
C PRO A 39 -10.37 -9.37 -13.59
N TYR A 40 -10.96 -9.09 -12.42
CA TYR A 40 -10.22 -8.84 -11.18
C TYR A 40 -9.21 -9.96 -10.84
N ARG A 41 -9.57 -11.23 -11.09
CA ARG A 41 -8.69 -12.38 -10.88
C ARG A 41 -7.44 -12.37 -11.76
N ASP A 42 -7.57 -11.92 -13.00
CA ASP A 42 -6.44 -11.85 -13.93
C ASP A 42 -5.49 -10.73 -13.51
N PHE A 43 -6.05 -9.62 -13.01
CA PHE A 43 -5.27 -8.52 -12.44
C PHE A 43 -4.51 -8.97 -11.18
N LEU A 44 -5.17 -9.69 -10.26
CA LEU A 44 -4.51 -10.28 -9.08
C LEU A 44 -3.34 -11.18 -9.47
N ALA A 45 -3.55 -12.11 -10.40
CA ALA A 45 -2.51 -13.03 -10.88
C ALA A 45 -1.31 -12.28 -11.50
N LEU A 46 -1.56 -11.18 -12.22
CA LEU A 46 -0.51 -10.33 -12.77
C LEU A 46 0.35 -9.69 -11.67
N ILE A 47 -0.29 -9.15 -10.62
CA ILE A 47 0.42 -8.54 -9.49
C ILE A 47 1.21 -9.60 -8.73
N GLU A 48 0.60 -10.74 -8.44
CA GLU A 48 1.26 -11.86 -7.74
C GLU A 48 2.55 -12.30 -8.44
N ALA A 49 2.50 -12.48 -9.77
CA ALA A 49 3.66 -12.85 -10.60
C ALA A 49 4.77 -11.77 -10.67
N ARG A 50 4.56 -10.58 -10.09
CA ARG A 50 5.55 -9.51 -9.98
C ARG A 50 6.08 -9.32 -8.57
N LEU A 51 5.31 -9.69 -7.54
CA LEU A 51 5.69 -9.49 -6.14
C LEU A 51 6.98 -10.21 -5.76
N GLU A 52 7.24 -11.40 -6.30
CA GLU A 52 8.49 -12.13 -6.03
C GLU A 52 9.75 -11.35 -6.46
N LYS A 53 9.62 -10.44 -7.43
CA LYS A 53 10.73 -9.62 -7.93
C LYS A 53 11.00 -8.40 -7.05
N VAL A 54 10.08 -8.06 -6.15
CA VAL A 54 10.18 -6.87 -5.30
C VAL A 54 9.78 -7.22 -3.86
N PRO A 55 10.66 -7.89 -3.09
CA PRO A 55 10.34 -8.41 -1.75
C PRO A 55 9.75 -7.37 -0.79
N ARG A 56 10.11 -6.08 -0.93
CA ARG A 56 9.60 -4.99 -0.11
C ARG A 56 8.06 -4.91 -0.07
N TYR A 57 7.37 -5.30 -1.13
CA TYR A 57 5.90 -5.29 -1.18
C TYR A 57 5.25 -6.37 -0.29
N ARG A 58 6.04 -7.32 0.22
CA ARG A 58 5.61 -8.33 1.20
C ARG A 58 6.21 -8.10 2.58
N GLN A 59 6.74 -6.90 2.82
CA GLN A 59 7.36 -6.53 4.09
C GLN A 59 6.56 -5.43 4.76
N ARG A 60 6.44 -5.52 6.08
CA ARG A 60 5.79 -4.49 6.90
C ARG A 60 6.78 -3.84 7.84
N VAL A 61 6.40 -2.67 8.34
CA VAL A 61 7.16 -1.98 9.37
C VAL A 61 6.83 -2.59 10.73
N MET A 62 7.85 -2.80 11.55
CA MET A 62 7.73 -3.19 12.96
C MET A 62 8.44 -2.16 13.83
N PHE A 63 7.71 -1.66 14.82
CA PHE A 63 8.24 -0.72 15.81
C PHE A 63 8.99 -1.47 16.91
N VAL A 64 10.25 -1.06 17.14
CA VAL A 64 11.07 -1.66 18.19
C VAL A 64 10.46 -1.34 19.56
N PRO A 65 10.26 -2.35 20.45
CA PRO A 65 9.68 -2.14 21.78
C PRO A 65 10.39 -1.03 22.56
N LEU A 66 9.61 -0.28 23.34
CA LEU A 66 10.10 0.82 24.17
C LEU A 66 10.85 1.92 23.37
N LYS A 67 10.67 1.98 22.05
CA LYS A 67 11.34 2.94 21.15
C LYS A 67 12.87 2.90 21.24
N GLN A 68 13.45 1.72 21.52
CA GLN A 68 14.92 1.56 21.68
C GLN A 68 15.71 1.62 20.36
N GLY A 69 15.05 1.92 19.25
CA GLY A 69 15.70 2.14 17.96
C GLY A 69 14.69 2.49 16.87
N ARG A 70 15.21 2.84 15.70
CA ARG A 70 14.40 3.05 14.50
C ARG A 70 13.60 1.79 14.16
N PRO A 71 12.39 1.93 13.59
CA PRO A 71 11.61 0.81 13.09
C PRO A 71 12.42 -0.05 12.10
N VAL A 72 11.96 -1.28 11.90
CA VAL A 72 12.57 -2.24 10.98
C VAL A 72 11.54 -2.74 9.99
N TRP A 73 11.98 -3.05 8.78
CA TRP A 73 11.26 -3.91 7.86
C TRP A 73 11.40 -5.36 8.31
N ILE A 74 10.29 -6.09 8.24
CA ILE A 74 10.25 -7.54 8.44
C ILE A 74 9.36 -8.17 7.36
N ASP A 75 9.61 -9.43 7.02
CA ASP A 75 8.75 -10.19 6.11
C ASP A 75 7.38 -10.44 6.75
N GLU A 76 6.31 -10.26 5.97
CA GLU A 76 4.95 -10.60 6.38
C GLU A 76 4.66 -12.08 6.13
N THR A 77 4.43 -12.82 7.22
CA THR A 77 4.20 -14.27 7.19
C THR A 77 2.80 -14.65 6.70
N GLN A 78 1.82 -13.75 6.86
CA GLN A 78 0.42 -13.96 6.47
C GLN A 78 0.02 -12.88 5.44
N PHE A 79 0.79 -12.81 4.36
CA PHE A 79 0.54 -11.85 3.29
C PHE A 79 -0.77 -12.18 2.55
N ASP A 80 -1.71 -11.23 2.57
CA ASP A 80 -3.00 -11.32 1.91
C ASP A 80 -3.05 -10.33 0.74
N LEU A 81 -2.94 -10.85 -0.49
CA LEU A 81 -2.93 -10.01 -1.69
C LEU A 81 -4.26 -9.28 -1.90
N GLU A 82 -5.40 -9.90 -1.56
CA GLU A 82 -6.72 -9.30 -1.76
C GLU A 82 -7.02 -8.16 -0.78
N TYR A 83 -6.25 -8.07 0.31
CA TYR A 83 -6.27 -6.88 1.16
C TYR A 83 -5.63 -5.68 0.44
N HIS A 84 -4.52 -5.89 -0.26
CA HIS A 84 -3.75 -4.83 -0.89
C HIS A 84 -4.28 -4.43 -2.27
N VAL A 85 -4.78 -5.39 -3.04
CA VAL A 85 -5.39 -5.15 -4.35
C VAL A 85 -6.89 -5.18 -4.15
N ARG A 86 -7.58 -4.06 -4.37
CA ARG A 86 -9.00 -3.90 -4.15
C ARG A 86 -9.69 -3.53 -5.47
N HIS A 87 -10.99 -3.78 -5.54
CA HIS A 87 -11.79 -3.50 -6.73
C HIS A 87 -12.99 -2.63 -6.35
N THR A 88 -13.19 -1.53 -7.10
CA THR A 88 -14.31 -0.61 -6.90
C THR A 88 -14.82 -0.10 -8.25
N ALA A 89 -16.04 0.44 -8.26
CA ALA A 89 -16.59 1.14 -9.42
C ALA A 89 -16.84 2.60 -9.09
N LEU A 90 -16.76 3.46 -10.10
CA LEU A 90 -17.25 4.82 -9.97
C LEU A 90 -18.79 4.83 -9.98
N PRO A 91 -19.42 5.66 -9.14
CA PRO A 91 -20.86 5.88 -9.27
C PRO A 91 -21.16 6.50 -10.63
N ALA A 92 -22.36 6.25 -11.16
CA ALA A 92 -22.83 6.92 -12.38
C ALA A 92 -22.79 8.46 -12.18
N PRO A 93 -22.33 9.24 -13.18
CA PRO A 93 -22.02 8.84 -14.57
C PRO A 93 -20.61 8.26 -14.81
N GLY A 94 -19.75 8.18 -13.79
CA GLY A 94 -18.41 7.56 -13.90
C GLY A 94 -17.37 8.42 -14.60
N GLY A 95 -17.51 9.75 -14.55
CA GLY A 95 -16.60 10.70 -15.18
C GLY A 95 -15.44 11.13 -14.28
N GLU A 96 -14.71 12.13 -14.76
CA GLU A 96 -13.54 12.68 -14.07
C GLU A 96 -13.86 13.23 -12.67
N ALA A 97 -15.06 13.79 -12.48
CA ALA A 97 -15.50 14.31 -11.19
C ALA A 97 -15.66 13.21 -10.14
N GLU A 98 -16.30 12.09 -10.53
CA GLU A 98 -16.46 10.92 -9.67
C GLU A 98 -15.11 10.29 -9.35
N LEU A 99 -14.21 10.21 -10.34
CA LEU A 99 -12.84 9.72 -10.16
C LEU A 99 -12.06 10.57 -9.16
N LYS A 100 -12.03 11.90 -9.33
CA LYS A 100 -11.34 12.81 -8.40
C LYS A 100 -11.87 12.69 -6.98
N LYS A 101 -13.19 12.54 -6.83
CA LYS A 101 -13.82 12.35 -5.51
C LYS A 101 -13.42 11.01 -4.87
N LEU A 102 -13.41 9.93 -5.63
CA LEU A 102 -12.95 8.62 -5.17
C LEU A 102 -11.48 8.70 -4.74
N VAL A 103 -10.62 9.20 -5.61
CA VAL A 103 -9.16 9.31 -5.39
C VAL A 103 -8.88 10.18 -4.17
N GLY A 104 -9.54 11.34 -4.05
CA GLY A 104 -9.40 12.21 -2.88
C GLY A 104 -9.76 11.50 -1.57
N ARG A 105 -10.85 10.71 -1.58
CA ARG A 105 -11.22 9.89 -0.41
C ARG A 105 -10.18 8.82 -0.09
N LEU A 106 -9.67 8.11 -1.10
CA LEU A 106 -8.69 7.03 -0.90
C LEU A 106 -7.36 7.57 -0.37
N PHE A 107 -6.83 8.65 -0.95
CA PHE A 107 -5.59 9.29 -0.49
C PHE A 107 -5.73 9.99 0.87
N SER A 108 -6.95 10.23 1.33
CA SER A 108 -7.22 10.76 2.67
C SER A 108 -7.30 9.67 3.75
N GLN A 109 -6.94 8.42 3.43
CA GLN A 109 -6.92 7.32 4.37
C GLN A 109 -5.48 6.96 4.74
N ALA A 110 -5.24 6.73 6.03
CA ALA A 110 -3.97 6.20 6.49
C ALA A 110 -3.86 4.71 6.06
N LEU A 111 -2.67 4.31 5.63
CA LEU A 111 -2.35 2.90 5.44
C LEU A 111 -2.24 2.20 6.79
N ASP A 112 -2.69 0.95 6.85
CA ASP A 112 -2.54 0.12 8.04
C ASP A 112 -1.07 -0.26 8.24
N ARG A 113 -0.50 0.22 9.35
CA ARG A 113 0.93 0.00 9.67
C ARG A 113 1.24 -1.41 10.15
N ASP A 114 0.23 -2.22 10.43
CA ASP A 114 0.41 -3.65 10.73
C ASP A 114 0.49 -4.50 9.45
N LYS A 115 0.45 -3.88 8.27
CA LYS A 115 0.53 -4.51 6.94
C LYS A 115 1.66 -3.89 6.10
N PRO A 116 2.07 -4.54 4.99
CA PRO A 116 2.87 -3.87 3.98
C PRO A 116 2.22 -2.55 3.52
N LEU A 117 3.00 -1.47 3.49
CA LEU A 117 2.47 -0.10 3.33
C LEU A 117 2.17 0.25 1.86
N TRP A 118 1.19 -0.44 1.26
CA TRP A 118 0.69 -0.12 -0.08
C TRP A 118 -0.71 -0.66 -0.31
N GLU A 119 -1.43 -0.03 -1.23
CA GLU A 119 -2.68 -0.53 -1.80
C GLU A 119 -2.72 -0.24 -3.31
N MET A 120 -3.47 -1.04 -4.04
CA MET A 120 -3.83 -0.82 -5.45
C MET A 120 -5.33 -0.95 -5.60
N TRP A 121 -5.94 -0.04 -6.34
CA TRP A 121 -7.38 -0.01 -6.59
C TRP A 121 -7.63 -0.15 -8.08
N LEU A 122 -8.36 -1.21 -8.46
CA LEU A 122 -8.90 -1.42 -9.79
C LEU A 122 -10.31 -0.84 -9.89
#